data_AF-A0A6I5CQH7-F1
#
_entry.id   AF-A0A6I5CQH7-F1
#
_cell.length_a   1.000
_cell.length_b   1.000
_cell.length_c   1.000
_cell.angle_alpha   90.00
_cell.angle_beta   90.00
_cell.angle_gamma   90.00
#
_symmetry.space_group_name_H-M   'P 1'
#
loop_
_entity.id
_entity.type
_entity.pdbx_description
1 polymer ?
#
loop_
_entity_poly.entity_id
_entity_poly.type
_entity_poly.pdbx_seq_one_letter_code
_entity_poly.pdbx_strand_id
1 'polypeptide(L)'
;MAVTVTHDPPSGTGGRRSGPLIITEDADLLDDLLRLCAAAGATPEVHHGVPEHRGGWEAAPLVLVGDDAAPRVRTASRRRGLVLVGRD
;
A
#
# COMPACT_ATOMS: atom_id res chain seq x y z
N MET A 1 -0.43 -1.37 25.81
CA MET A 1 0.17 -2.49 25.08
C MET A 1 0.05 -2.19 23.59
N ALA A 2 1.08 -1.63 22.97
CA ALA A 2 1.11 -1.35 21.54
C ALA A 2 1.88 -2.48 20.84
N VAL A 3 1.21 -3.24 19.98
CA VAL A 3 1.85 -4.26 19.15
C VAL A 3 2.48 -3.57 17.96
N THR A 4 3.82 -3.48 17.95
CA THR A 4 4.56 -3.09 16.74
C THR A 4 4.62 -4.30 15.82
N VAL A 5 3.81 -4.28 14.77
CA VAL A 5 3.90 -5.25 13.66
C VAL A 5 5.08 -4.82 12.80
N THR A 6 6.29 -5.26 13.16
CA THR A 6 7.45 -5.14 12.27
C THR A 6 7.32 -6.21 11.20
N HIS A 7 6.80 -5.83 10.04
CA HIS A 7 6.90 -6.68 8.85
C HIS A 7 8.35 -6.65 8.37
N ASP A 8 9.09 -7.74 8.63
CA ASP A 8 10.41 -7.98 8.04
C ASP A 8 10.21 -8.32 6.55
N PRO A 9 10.61 -7.45 5.60
CA PRO A 9 10.48 -7.78 4.20
C PRO A 9 11.56 -8.82 3.84
N PRO A 10 11.22 -9.89 3.11
CA PRO A 10 12.23 -10.80 2.60
C PRO A 10 13.18 -10.01 1.69
N SER A 11 14.45 -9.98 2.06
CA SER A 11 15.54 -9.40 1.29
C SER A 11 15.70 -10.18 -0.03
N GLY A 12 14.92 -9.81 -1.04
CA GLY A 12 14.98 -10.34 -2.40
C GLY A 12 15.92 -9.49 -3.24
N THR A 13 17.09 -10.05 -3.55
CA THR A 13 18.08 -9.56 -4.51
C THR A 13 17.46 -9.13 -5.85
N GLY A 14 17.61 -7.85 -6.19
CA GLY A 14 17.89 -7.36 -7.54
C GLY A 14 16.98 -7.82 -8.69
N GLY A 15 15.75 -7.31 -8.74
CA GLY A 15 14.93 -7.33 -9.95
C GLY A 15 13.73 -6.43 -9.73
N ARG A 16 13.72 -5.23 -10.35
CA ARG A 16 12.68 -4.15 -10.29
C ARG A 16 11.47 -4.54 -9.43
N ARG A 17 11.63 -4.46 -8.11
CA ARG A 17 10.53 -4.74 -7.18
C ARG A 17 9.57 -3.58 -7.36
N SER A 18 8.39 -3.82 -7.95
CA SER A 18 7.29 -2.86 -7.92
C SER A 18 7.15 -2.37 -6.48
N GLY A 19 7.09 -1.05 -6.30
CA GLY A 19 7.05 -0.47 -4.97
C GLY A 19 5.71 -0.74 -4.27
N PRO A 20 5.55 -0.27 -3.03
CA PRO A 20 4.26 -0.36 -2.35
C PRO A 20 3.17 0.33 -3.16
N LEU A 21 2.01 -0.29 -3.27
CA LEU A 21 0.84 0.33 -3.92
C LEU A 21 0.01 1.06 -2.87
N ILE A 22 -0.30 2.34 -3.09
CA ILE A 22 -1.16 3.15 -2.25
C ILE A 22 -2.48 3.37 -2.97
N ILE A 23 -3.60 3.09 -2.30
CA ILE A 23 -4.95 3.36 -2.80
C ILE A 23 -5.68 4.27 -1.81
N THR A 24 -5.86 5.54 -2.16
CA THR A 24 -6.51 6.56 -1.31
C THR A 24 -6.94 7.76 -2.15
N GLU A 25 -8.09 8.34 -1.83
CA GLU A 25 -8.52 9.67 -2.29
C GLU A 25 -8.21 10.77 -1.27
N ASP A 26 -7.91 10.41 -0.01
CA ASP A 26 -7.51 11.37 1.01
C ASP A 26 -6.08 11.86 0.73
N ALA A 27 -5.97 13.13 0.35
CA ALA A 27 -4.70 13.79 0.03
C ALA A 27 -3.82 14.02 1.27
N ASP A 28 -4.41 14.24 2.45
CA ASP A 28 -3.65 14.42 3.69
C ASP A 28 -3.02 13.08 4.08
N LEU A 29 -3.81 12.00 4.04
CA LEU A 29 -3.33 10.65 4.29
C LEU A 29 -2.25 10.25 3.27
N LEU A 30 -2.45 10.61 2.00
CA LEU A 30 -1.48 10.36 0.95
C LEU A 30 -0.14 11.03 1.25
N ASP A 31 -0.12 12.29 1.68
CA ASP A 31 1.13 12.99 2.01
C ASP A 31 1.91 12.28 3.12
N ASP A 32 1.22 11.85 4.17
CA ASP A 32 1.84 11.11 5.28
C ASP A 32 2.35 9.73 4.84
N LEU A 33 1.60 9.01 4.01
CA LEU A 33 2.03 7.72 3.44
C LEU A 33 3.23 7.87 2.50
N LEU A 34 3.27 8.92 1.68
CA LEU A 34 4.41 9.23 0.82
C LEU A 34 5.64 9.56 1.66
N ARG A 35 5.48 10.33 2.74
CA ARG A 35 6.56 10.65 3.68
C ARG A 35 7.13 9.39 4.34
N LEU A 36 6.27 8.46 4.75
CA LEU A 36 6.68 7.16 5.30
C LEU A 36 7.42 6.30 4.27
N CYS A 37 6.93 6.22 3.04
CA CYS A 37 7.59 5.46 1.98
C CYS A 37 8.97 6.04 1.66
N ALA A 38 9.10 7.37 1.60
CA ALA A 38 10.38 8.04 1.41
C ALA A 38 11.36 7.72 2.55
N ALA A 39 10.91 7.73 3.80
CA ALA A 39 11.72 7.34 4.96
C ALA A 39 12.17 5.86 4.90
N ALA A 40 11.36 4.99 4.29
CA ALA A 40 11.68 3.58 4.07
C ALA A 40 12.51 3.31 2.79
N GLY A 41 12.81 4.34 1.98
CA GLY A 41 13.49 4.18 0.69
C GLY A 41 12.67 3.43 -0.37
N ALA A 42 11.34 3.47 -0.26
CA ALA A 42 10.42 2.81 -1.18
C ALA A 42 9.74 3.84 -2.09
N THR A 43 9.60 3.52 -3.39
CA THR A 43 8.89 4.35 -4.37
C THR A 43 7.48 3.81 -4.57
N PRO A 44 6.44 4.40 -3.97
CA PRO A 44 5.10 3.85 -4.09
C PRO A 44 4.48 4.13 -5.47
N GLU A 45 3.58 3.25 -5.90
CA GLU A 45 2.61 3.51 -6.97
C GLU A 45 1.31 4.01 -6.32
N VAL A 46 0.72 5.10 -6.82
CA VAL A 46 -0.48 5.71 -6.22
C VAL A 46 -1.68 5.56 -7.15
N HIS A 47 -2.80 5.08 -6.60
CA HIS A 47 -4.06 4.98 -7.31
C HIS A 47 -5.20 5.63 -6.52
N HIS A 48 -5.92 6.47 -7.23
CA HIS A 48 -7.09 7.20 -6.74
C HIS A 48 -8.39 6.36 -6.78
N GLY A 49 -8.26 5.03 -6.65
CA GLY A 49 -9.37 4.09 -6.82
C GLY A 49 -8.91 2.67 -7.09
N VAL A 50 -9.85 1.75 -7.31
CA VAL A 50 -9.51 0.35 -7.67
C VAL A 50 -8.79 0.39 -9.02
N PRO A 51 -7.52 -0.08 -9.09
CA PRO A 51 -6.79 -0.06 -10.34
C PRO A 51 -7.54 -0.86 -11.40
N GLU A 52 -7.83 -0.24 -12.55
CA GLU A 52 -8.46 -0.93 -13.70
C GLU A 52 -7.57 -2.08 -14.20
N HIS A 53 -6.26 -1.95 -14.00
CA HIS A 53 -5.28 -2.98 -14.30
C HIS A 53 -4.92 -3.78 -13.04
N ARG A 54 -5.48 -4.99 -12.92
CA ARG A 54 -5.19 -5.99 -11.88
C ARG A 54 -3.69 -6.29 -11.67
N GLY A 55 -2.84 -5.96 -12.65
CA GLY A 55 -1.41 -6.19 -12.63
C GLY A 55 -0.69 -5.50 -11.46
N GLY A 56 -1.03 -4.24 -11.15
CA GLY A 56 -0.41 -3.52 -10.02
C GLY A 56 -0.81 -4.09 -8.65
N TRP A 57 -2.07 -4.49 -8.50
CA TRP A 57 -2.59 -5.10 -7.27
C TRP A 57 -1.91 -6.43 -6.92
N GLU A 58 -1.76 -7.32 -7.90
CA GLU A 58 -1.15 -8.64 -7.68
C GLU A 58 0.38 -8.55 -7.60
N ALA A 59 1.01 -7.64 -8.34
CA ALA A 59 2.48 -7.51 -8.39
C ALA A 59 3.08 -6.71 -7.23
N ALA A 60 2.32 -5.81 -6.63
CA ALA A 60 2.80 -5.03 -5.50
C ALA A 60 3.20 -5.95 -4.34
N PRO A 61 4.33 -5.74 -3.66
CA PRO A 61 4.71 -6.51 -2.47
C PRO A 61 3.86 -6.10 -1.25
N LEU A 62 3.48 -4.82 -1.17
CA LEU A 62 2.67 -4.24 -0.10
C LEU A 62 1.59 -3.36 -0.73
N VAL A 63 0.36 -3.44 -0.22
CA VAL A 63 -0.74 -2.58 -0.63
C VAL A 63 -1.27 -1.85 0.61
N LEU A 64 -1.21 -0.52 0.57
CA LEU A 64 -1.72 0.41 1.57
C LEU A 64 -3.05 0.95 1.06
N VAL A 65 -4.13 0.78 1.83
CA VAL A 65 -5.48 1.22 1.43
C VAL A 65 -6.01 2.19 2.49
N GLY A 66 -6.37 3.40 2.06
CA GLY A 66 -7.06 4.37 2.89
C GLY A 66 -8.44 3.86 3.33
N ASP A 67 -8.93 4.30 4.50
CA ASP A 67 -10.25 3.92 5.00
C ASP A 67 -11.37 4.39 4.05
N ASP A 68 -11.16 5.52 3.37
CA ASP A 68 -11.99 6.07 2.31
C ASP A 68 -12.12 5.12 1.10
N ALA A 69 -11.05 4.38 0.78
CA ALA A 69 -10.98 3.45 -0.34
C ALA A 69 -11.36 2.00 0.03
N ALA A 70 -11.39 1.67 1.32
CA ALA A 70 -11.67 0.32 1.84
C ALA A 70 -12.96 -0.33 1.29
N PRO A 71 -14.10 0.38 1.17
CA PRO A 71 -15.33 -0.21 0.64
C PRO A 71 -15.20 -0.66 -0.82
N ARG A 72 -14.32 0.01 -1.59
CA ARG A 72 -14.14 -0.21 -3.04
C ARG A 72 -13.23 -1.40 -3.32
N VAL A 73 -12.21 -1.63 -2.49
CA VAL A 73 -11.31 -2.78 -2.64
C VAL A 73 -11.90 -4.10 -2.11
N ARG A 74 -13.09 -4.09 -1.51
CA ARG A 74 -13.75 -5.30 -0.97
C ARG A 74 -13.94 -6.41 -2.01
N THR A 75 -14.08 -6.04 -3.28
CA THR A 75 -14.25 -6.98 -4.42
C THR A 75 -12.93 -7.36 -5.10
N ALA A 76 -11.81 -6.80 -4.67
CA ALA A 76 -10.49 -7.14 -5.20
C ALA A 76 -10.04 -8.54 -4.78
N SER A 77 -9.10 -9.13 -5.53
CA SER A 77 -8.54 -10.45 -5.22
C SER A 77 -7.88 -10.46 -3.84
N ARG A 78 -8.10 -11.52 -3.06
CA ARG A 78 -7.50 -11.65 -1.73
C ARG A 78 -6.00 -11.92 -1.84
N ARG A 79 -5.18 -11.10 -1.18
CA ARG A 79 -3.72 -11.23 -1.12
C ARG A 79 -3.17 -11.01 0.29
N ARG A 80 -1.91 -11.42 0.52
CA ARG A 80 -1.15 -11.08 1.74
C ARG A 80 -0.46 -9.73 1.56
N GLY A 81 -0.10 -9.06 2.67
CA GLY A 81 0.55 -7.76 2.62
C GLY A 81 -0.41 -6.64 2.17
N LEU A 82 -1.65 -6.66 2.69
CA LEU A 82 -2.60 -5.57 2.56
C LEU A 82 -2.80 -4.94 3.94
N VAL A 83 -2.72 -3.61 4.00
CA VAL A 83 -2.85 -2.82 5.23
C VAL A 83 -3.90 -1.75 5.01
N LEU A 84 -4.89 -1.70 5.90
CA LEU A 84 -5.85 -0.60 5.97
C LEU A 84 -5.25 0.50 6.84
N VAL A 85 -5.29 1.73 6.36
CA VAL A 85 -4.78 2.91 7.02
C VAL A 85 -5.91 3.93 7.11
N GLY A 86 -6.17 4.43 8.30
CA GLY A 86 -7.08 5.56 8.50
C GLY A 86 -6.38 6.65 9.28
N ARG A 87 -7.00 7.82 9.34
CA ARG A 87 -6.62 8.89 10.26
C ARG A 87 -7.41 8.78 11.57
N ASP A 88 -6.80 9.21 12.68
CA ASP A 88 -7.44 9.32 14.01
C ASP A 88 -8.62 10.31 14.01
#